data_AF-W6M799-F1
#
_entry.id   AF-W6M799-F1
#
_cell.length_a   1.000
_cell.length_b   1.000
_cell.length_c   1.000
_cell.angle_alpha   90.00
_cell.angle_beta   90.00
_cell.angle_gamma   90.00
#
_symmetry.space_group_name_H-M   'P 1'
#
loop_
_entity.id
_entity.type
_entity.pdbx_description
1 polymer ?
#
loop_
_entity_poly.entity_id
_entity_poly.type
_entity_poly.pdbx_seq_one_letter_code
_entity_poly.pdbx_strand_id
1 'polypeptide(L)'
;MLVLGLGYLQNLWYQTRESEKTLMTQKKQTFRLWLKNLAPGTQYYWGEGTMYEVGTVLVSYFNQICLKTSGFDKADFSWVPQANLIQDHELLIYFLQSSKDSIVAGQTNQALGQAGATFPTSNGVISEVYLKVNEGDAQFGRLVANAAFHELMHNKLDAYISGGVVRDIHTLGGGGLAVGTPLSNALRPSPQNIQLMANALAKSHPQYKVDLSRASPYP
;
A
#
# COMPACT_ATOMS: atom_id res chain seq x y z
N MET A 1 38.69 38.07 45.24
CA MET A 1 38.54 37.78 43.80
C MET A 1 37.87 36.42 43.66
N LEU A 2 36.54 36.31 43.77
CA LEU A 2 35.78 35.07 43.46
C LEU A 2 34.26 35.29 43.64
N VAL A 3 33.58 35.82 42.62
CA VAL A 3 32.10 35.68 42.48
C VAL A 3 31.73 35.77 40.99
N LEU A 4 32.03 34.74 40.19
CA LEU A 4 31.52 34.62 38.80
C LEU A 4 31.37 33.14 38.41
N GLY A 5 30.47 32.39 39.08
CA GLY A 5 30.31 30.95 38.82
C GLY A 5 28.87 30.40 38.77
N LEU A 6 27.88 31.13 39.30
CA LEU A 6 26.53 30.57 39.50
C LEU A 6 25.54 30.87 38.36
N GLY A 7 25.71 31.96 37.61
CA GLY A 7 24.78 32.32 36.53
C GLY A 7 24.90 31.48 35.27
N TYR A 8 26.08 30.93 34.98
CA TYR A 8 26.32 30.14 33.76
C TYR A 8 25.71 28.73 33.83
N LEU A 9 25.66 28.13 35.02
CA LEU A 9 25.13 26.77 35.21
C LEU A 9 23.59 26.71 35.17
N GLN A 10 22.89 27.78 35.57
CA GLN A 10 21.43 27.85 35.46
C GLN A 10 20.94 27.97 34.01
N ASN A 11 21.66 28.70 33.15
CA ASN A 11 21.29 28.84 31.74
C ASN A 11 21.47 27.53 30.94
N LEU A 12 22.49 26.72 31.24
CA LEU A 12 22.72 25.42 30.60
C LEU A 12 21.67 24.36 31.00
N TRP A 13 21.18 24.40 32.24
CA TRP A 13 20.11 23.52 32.72
C TRP A 13 18.72 23.89 32.16
N TYR A 14 18.50 25.17 31.85
CA TYR A 14 17.22 25.62 31.29
C TYR A 14 17.15 25.36 29.78
N GLN A 15 18.23 25.57 29.04
CA GLN A 15 18.29 25.27 27.60
C GLN A 15 18.22 23.77 27.28
N THR A 16 18.80 22.90 28.12
CA THR A 16 18.66 21.44 27.95
C THR A 16 17.21 20.98 28.16
N ARG A 17 16.50 21.51 29.17
CA ARG A 17 15.08 21.17 29.41
C ARG A 17 14.11 21.73 28.35
N GLU A 18 14.40 22.87 27.74
CA GLU A 18 13.61 23.41 26.61
C GLU A 18 13.86 22.60 25.32
N SER A 19 15.10 22.13 25.09
CA SER A 19 15.40 21.22 23.97
C SER A 19 14.78 19.81 24.16
N GLU A 20 14.59 19.36 25.40
CA GLU A 20 13.89 18.11 25.72
C GLU A 20 12.36 18.24 25.65
N LYS A 21 11.81 19.45 25.79
CA LYS A 21 10.36 19.71 25.68
C LYS A 21 9.85 19.83 24.24
N THR A 22 10.75 19.85 23.25
CA THR A 22 10.39 19.89 21.82
C THR A 22 10.75 18.61 21.09
N LEU A 23 10.81 17.48 21.79
CA LEU A 23 10.40 16.20 21.18
C LEU A 23 8.87 16.20 21.16
N MET A 24 8.28 17.04 20.29
CA MET A 24 6.90 16.80 19.87
C MET A 24 6.88 15.38 19.33
N THR A 25 6.31 14.45 20.08
CA THR A 25 5.98 13.12 19.58
C THR A 25 5.08 13.36 18.37
N GLN A 26 5.66 13.38 17.18
CA GLN A 26 4.92 13.58 15.94
C GLN A 26 3.82 12.53 15.96
N LYS A 27 2.57 12.97 16.02
CA LYS A 27 1.43 12.07 16.11
C LYS A 27 1.47 11.20 14.86
N LYS A 28 1.84 9.94 15.05
CA LYS A 28 1.89 8.96 13.98
C LYS A 28 0.50 8.83 13.37
N GLN A 29 0.46 8.74 12.06
CA GLN A 29 -0.78 8.69 11.30
C GLN A 29 -1.17 7.24 11.00
N THR A 30 -2.46 7.00 10.79
CA THR A 30 -2.91 5.73 10.23
C THR A 30 -2.74 5.76 8.71
N PHE A 31 -1.99 4.81 8.16
CA PHE A 31 -1.86 4.63 6.72
C PHE A 31 -3.13 4.01 6.15
N ARG A 32 -3.78 4.67 5.18
CA ARG A 32 -5.04 4.18 4.60
C ARG A 32 -4.80 3.39 3.31
N LEU A 33 -5.41 2.22 3.24
CA LEU A 33 -5.62 1.45 2.02
C LEU A 33 -7.03 1.68 1.52
N TRP A 34 -7.16 2.01 0.24
CA TRP A 34 -8.43 2.21 -0.42
C TRP A 34 -8.66 1.07 -1.39
N LEU A 35 -9.75 0.33 -1.18
CA LEU A 35 -10.10 -0.85 -1.94
C LEU A 35 -11.36 -0.53 -2.74
N LYS A 36 -11.35 -0.72 -4.06
CA LYS A 36 -12.53 -0.52 -4.89
C LYS A 36 -12.96 -1.85 -5.48
N ASN A 37 -14.13 -2.34 -5.07
CA ASN A 37 -14.75 -3.47 -5.74
C ASN A 37 -15.43 -3.02 -7.03
N LEU A 38 -15.02 -3.62 -8.14
CA LEU A 38 -15.67 -3.51 -9.45
C LEU A 38 -16.05 -4.89 -10.01
N ALA A 39 -15.79 -5.96 -9.26
CA ALA A 39 -16.16 -7.31 -9.64
C ALA A 39 -17.59 -7.61 -9.16
N PRO A 40 -18.48 -8.15 -10.03
CA PRO A 40 -19.86 -8.55 -9.68
C PRO A 40 -19.92 -9.68 -8.66
N GLY A 41 -18.76 -10.18 -8.25
CA GLY A 41 -18.55 -11.38 -7.46
C GLY A 41 -18.95 -12.63 -8.20
N THR A 42 -18.57 -13.73 -7.59
CA THR A 42 -19.13 -15.03 -7.88
C THR A 42 -19.69 -15.54 -6.56
N GLN A 43 -20.91 -16.06 -6.57
CA GLN A 43 -21.67 -16.46 -5.38
C GLN A 43 -20.92 -17.43 -4.43
N TYR A 44 -19.80 -18.01 -4.88
CA TYR A 44 -19.01 -18.98 -4.14
C TYR A 44 -17.68 -18.45 -3.59
N TYR A 45 -17.09 -17.41 -4.18
CA TYR A 45 -15.72 -17.00 -3.84
C TYR A 45 -15.61 -15.54 -3.38
N TRP A 46 -16.43 -14.63 -3.92
CA TRP A 46 -16.29 -13.20 -3.66
C TRP A 46 -17.56 -12.59 -3.06
N GLY A 47 -17.48 -12.25 -1.79
CA GLY A 47 -18.52 -11.57 -1.02
C GLY A 47 -17.93 -10.92 0.23
N GLU A 48 -18.79 -10.41 1.11
CA GLU A 48 -18.40 -9.60 2.29
C GLU A 48 -17.32 -10.28 3.15
N GLY A 49 -17.48 -11.58 3.46
CA GLY A 49 -16.50 -12.32 4.26
C GLY A 49 -15.11 -12.38 3.62
N THR A 50 -15.04 -12.67 2.32
CA THR A 50 -13.78 -12.68 1.57
C THR A 50 -13.19 -11.28 1.44
N MET A 51 -14.00 -10.26 1.18
CA MET A 51 -13.56 -8.88 1.09
C MET A 51 -12.98 -8.38 2.43
N TYR A 52 -13.61 -8.76 3.54
CA TYR A 52 -13.08 -8.48 4.87
C TYR A 52 -11.77 -9.25 5.13
N GLU A 53 -11.69 -10.52 4.74
CA GLU A 53 -10.44 -11.29 4.81
C GLU A 53 -9.33 -10.55 4.05
N VAL A 54 -9.54 -10.19 2.78
CA VAL A 54 -8.55 -9.46 1.98
C VAL A 54 -8.07 -8.19 2.67
N GLY A 55 -8.99 -7.35 3.15
CA GLY A 55 -8.66 -6.12 3.86
C GLY A 55 -7.83 -6.37 5.12
N THR A 56 -8.20 -7.37 5.93
CA THR A 56 -7.47 -7.72 7.16
C THR A 56 -6.08 -8.30 6.88
N VAL A 57 -5.92 -9.08 5.82
CA VAL A 57 -4.60 -9.56 5.36
C VAL A 57 -3.71 -8.40 4.98
N LEU A 58 -4.21 -7.49 4.16
CA LEU A 58 -3.45 -6.32 3.72
C LEU A 58 -3.05 -5.45 4.92
N VAL A 59 -3.98 -5.16 5.83
CA VAL A 59 -3.67 -4.44 7.07
C VAL A 59 -2.61 -5.15 7.90
N SER A 60 -2.63 -6.48 8.00
CA SER A 60 -1.60 -7.24 8.71
C SER A 60 -0.20 -7.05 8.10
N TYR A 61 -0.10 -7.00 6.77
CA TYR A 61 1.16 -6.73 6.08
C TYR A 61 1.60 -5.28 6.25
N PHE A 62 0.70 -4.32 6.05
CA PHE A 62 1.00 -2.90 6.19
C PHE A 62 1.27 -2.46 7.63
N ASN A 63 0.72 -3.15 8.64
CA ASN A 63 1.11 -2.92 10.03
C ASN A 63 2.58 -3.26 10.27
N GLN A 64 3.09 -4.36 9.69
CA GLN A 64 4.52 -4.69 9.78
C GLN A 64 5.40 -3.62 9.11
N ILE A 65 4.91 -3.01 8.03
CA ILE A 65 5.57 -1.88 7.35
C ILE A 65 5.53 -0.62 8.23
N CYS A 66 4.38 -0.28 8.81
CA CYS A 66 4.20 0.90 9.67
C CYS A 66 5.14 0.86 10.88
N LEU A 67 5.40 -0.33 11.45
CA LEU A 67 6.37 -0.50 12.54
C LEU A 67 7.82 -0.15 12.15
N LYS A 68 8.14 -0.05 10.85
CA LYS A 68 9.46 0.29 10.32
C LYS A 68 9.58 1.75 9.85
N THR A 69 8.57 2.57 10.10
CA THR A 69 8.57 4.01 9.74
C THR A 69 8.25 4.89 10.95
N SER A 70 8.70 6.14 10.88
CA SER A 70 8.39 7.17 11.87
C SER A 70 7.05 7.86 11.61
N GLY A 71 6.54 7.86 10.37
CA GLY A 71 5.35 8.63 9.98
C GLY A 71 4.01 7.96 10.31
N PHE A 72 3.99 6.63 10.37
CA PHE A 72 2.77 5.84 10.55
C PHE A 72 2.88 4.85 11.71
N ASP A 73 1.79 4.61 12.43
CA ASP A 73 1.73 3.66 13.56
C ASP A 73 1.01 2.37 13.19
N LYS A 74 -0.01 2.47 12.35
CA LYS A 74 -0.84 1.36 11.89
C LYS A 74 -1.40 1.62 10.50
N ALA A 75 -1.93 0.58 9.90
CA ALA A 75 -2.70 0.64 8.67
C ALA A 75 -4.17 0.31 8.93
N ASP A 76 -5.02 0.79 8.03
CA ASP A 76 -6.45 0.50 8.01
C ASP A 76 -6.96 0.52 6.56
N PHE A 77 -8.10 -0.10 6.27
CA PHE A 77 -8.66 -0.17 4.92
C PHE A 77 -10.07 0.42 4.84
N SER A 78 -10.51 0.74 3.61
CA SER A 78 -11.90 1.09 3.31
C SER A 78 -12.29 0.58 1.92
N TRP A 79 -13.46 -0.04 1.81
CA TRP A 79 -14.06 -0.46 0.54
C TRP A 79 -14.86 0.66 -0.15
N VAL A 80 -14.96 1.83 0.48
CA VAL A 80 -15.73 2.99 0.00
C VAL A 80 -14.78 4.16 -0.26
N PRO A 81 -13.94 4.09 -1.30
CA PRO A 81 -13.03 5.16 -1.66
C PRO A 81 -13.76 6.42 -2.09
N GLN A 82 -13.31 7.56 -1.56
CA GLN A 82 -13.78 8.89 -1.97
C GLN A 82 -12.60 9.69 -2.52
N ALA A 83 -12.72 10.20 -3.73
CA ALA A 83 -11.61 10.84 -4.45
C ALA A 83 -10.95 11.98 -3.67
N ASN A 84 -11.75 12.76 -2.94
CA ASN A 84 -11.31 13.90 -2.12
C ASN A 84 -10.66 13.49 -0.78
N LEU A 85 -10.79 12.22 -0.36
CA LEU A 85 -10.18 11.71 0.87
C LEU A 85 -8.85 10.98 0.61
N ILE A 86 -8.65 10.44 -0.59
CA ILE A 86 -7.45 9.69 -0.95
C ILE A 86 -6.27 10.64 -1.11
N GLN A 87 -5.24 10.47 -0.28
CA GLN A 87 -3.99 11.23 -0.37
C GLN A 87 -2.99 10.54 -1.29
N ASP A 88 -2.05 11.29 -1.87
CA ASP A 88 -1.10 10.75 -2.86
C ASP A 88 -0.08 9.77 -2.24
N HIS A 89 0.19 9.85 -0.95
CA HIS A 89 1.06 8.86 -0.29
C HIS A 89 0.31 7.55 0.04
N GLU A 90 -1.02 7.57 0.08
CA GLU A 90 -1.85 6.40 0.34
C GLU A 90 -1.91 5.50 -0.92
N LEU A 91 -2.66 4.40 -0.82
CA LEU A 91 -2.75 3.39 -1.88
C LEU A 91 -4.19 3.08 -2.22
N LEU A 92 -4.48 3.04 -3.52
CA LEU A 92 -5.76 2.64 -4.09
C LEU A 92 -5.56 1.41 -4.98
N ILE A 93 -6.43 0.41 -4.83
CA ILE A 93 -6.44 -0.77 -5.69
C ILE A 93 -7.86 -1.17 -6.09
N TYR A 94 -8.01 -1.58 -7.35
CA TYR A 94 -9.25 -2.03 -7.96
C TYR A 94 -9.32 -3.56 -8.01
N PHE A 95 -10.45 -4.13 -7.59
CA PHE A 95 -10.72 -5.57 -7.69
C PHE A 95 -11.68 -5.80 -8.85
N LEU A 96 -11.22 -6.54 -9.85
CA LEU A 96 -11.93 -6.79 -11.11
C LEU A 96 -12.18 -8.28 -11.27
N GLN A 97 -13.24 -8.65 -11.99
CA GLN A 97 -13.53 -10.06 -12.21
C GLN A 97 -12.42 -10.75 -13.00
N SER A 98 -11.95 -10.12 -14.08
CA SER A 98 -10.93 -10.67 -14.96
C SER A 98 -10.09 -9.59 -15.63
N SER A 99 -9.01 -10.00 -16.29
CA SER A 99 -8.19 -9.10 -17.13
C SER A 99 -8.95 -8.48 -18.30
N LYS A 100 -10.12 -9.04 -18.69
CA LYS A 100 -10.99 -8.43 -19.71
C LYS A 100 -11.63 -7.12 -19.23
N ASP A 101 -11.73 -6.94 -17.92
CA ASP A 101 -12.33 -5.77 -17.27
C ASP A 101 -11.27 -4.73 -16.86
N SER A 102 -10.00 -5.00 -17.21
CA SER A 102 -8.82 -4.22 -16.86
C SER A 102 -8.94 -2.75 -17.24
N ILE A 103 -8.65 -1.88 -16.27
CA ILE A 103 -8.49 -0.45 -16.49
C ILE A 103 -7.14 -0.21 -17.18
N VAL A 104 -6.09 -0.94 -16.79
CA VAL A 104 -4.74 -0.87 -17.39
C VAL A 104 -4.77 -1.17 -18.89
N ALA A 105 -5.53 -2.17 -19.34
CA ALA A 105 -5.68 -2.53 -20.76
C ALA A 105 -6.19 -1.36 -21.62
N GLY A 106 -6.96 -0.45 -21.03
CA GLY A 106 -7.43 0.75 -21.70
C GLY A 106 -6.37 1.86 -21.84
N GLN A 107 -5.23 1.71 -21.17
CA GLN A 107 -4.15 2.71 -21.11
C GLN A 107 -2.87 2.27 -21.84
N THR A 108 -2.71 0.98 -22.10
CA THR A 108 -1.49 0.42 -22.69
C THR A 108 -1.75 -0.84 -23.51
N ASN A 109 -0.88 -1.11 -24.48
CA ASN A 109 -0.84 -2.37 -25.25
C ASN A 109 0.13 -3.40 -24.65
N GLN A 110 0.74 -3.10 -23.49
CA GLN A 110 1.62 -4.03 -22.81
C GLN A 110 0.83 -5.25 -22.29
N ALA A 111 1.50 -6.40 -22.26
CA ALA A 111 0.92 -7.61 -21.68
C ALA A 111 0.63 -7.37 -20.19
N LEU A 112 -0.56 -7.76 -19.75
CA LEU A 112 -0.97 -7.68 -18.36
C LEU A 112 -0.40 -8.86 -17.56
N GLY A 113 -0.20 -8.64 -16.26
CA GLY A 113 0.11 -9.72 -15.35
C GLY A 113 -1.07 -10.69 -15.22
N GLN A 114 -0.78 -11.92 -14.80
CA GLN A 114 -1.80 -12.96 -14.71
C GLN A 114 -2.84 -12.65 -13.62
N ALA A 115 -2.39 -12.19 -12.45
CA ALA A 115 -3.24 -11.96 -11.26
C ALA A 115 -3.59 -10.49 -11.01
N GLY A 116 -2.98 -9.58 -11.76
CA GLY A 116 -3.15 -8.15 -11.62
C GLY A 116 -2.24 -7.39 -12.57
N ALA A 117 -2.36 -6.07 -12.52
CA ALA A 117 -1.48 -5.17 -13.23
C ALA A 117 -1.38 -3.84 -12.50
N THR A 118 -0.23 -3.18 -12.66
CA THR A 118 0.01 -1.83 -12.17
C THR A 118 0.62 -0.99 -13.27
N PHE A 119 0.08 0.21 -13.48
CA PHE A 119 0.51 1.06 -14.58
C PHE A 119 0.41 2.56 -14.25
N PRO A 120 1.48 3.35 -14.47
CA PRO A 120 1.42 4.79 -14.33
C PRO A 120 0.68 5.45 -15.50
N THR A 121 -0.16 6.44 -15.20
CA THR A 121 -0.82 7.29 -16.21
C THR A 121 -0.63 8.76 -15.88
N SER A 122 -1.06 9.65 -16.78
CA SER A 122 -1.13 11.09 -16.46
C SER A 122 -2.14 11.43 -15.34
N ASN A 123 -3.06 10.51 -15.02
CA ASN A 123 -4.09 10.68 -14.00
C ASN A 123 -3.75 9.94 -12.68
N GLY A 124 -2.52 9.42 -12.55
CA GLY A 124 -2.05 8.64 -11.40
C GLY A 124 -1.82 7.16 -11.72
N VAL A 125 -1.39 6.40 -10.73
CA VAL A 125 -1.11 4.96 -10.86
C VAL A 125 -2.39 4.16 -10.70
N ILE A 126 -2.62 3.27 -11.65
CA ILE A 126 -3.61 2.23 -11.55
C ILE A 126 -2.94 1.03 -10.90
N SER A 127 -3.55 0.47 -9.86
CA SER A 127 -3.24 -0.87 -9.36
C SER A 127 -4.53 -1.66 -9.38
N GLU A 128 -4.50 -2.86 -9.93
CA GLU A 128 -5.68 -3.71 -10.07
C GLU A 128 -5.35 -5.19 -9.93
N VAL A 129 -6.31 -5.98 -9.44
CA VAL A 129 -6.22 -7.43 -9.34
C VAL A 129 -7.40 -8.12 -10.00
N TYR A 130 -7.15 -9.32 -10.51
CA TYR A 130 -8.13 -10.13 -11.22
C TYR A 130 -8.55 -11.32 -10.37
N LEU A 131 -9.83 -11.42 -10.05
CA LEU A 131 -10.35 -12.43 -9.13
C LEU A 131 -10.40 -13.83 -9.77
N LYS A 132 -10.89 -13.93 -11.01
CA LYS A 132 -11.19 -15.21 -11.67
C LYS A 132 -9.99 -16.16 -11.74
N VAL A 133 -8.78 -15.64 -11.93
CA VAL A 133 -7.59 -16.48 -12.06
C VAL A 133 -7.17 -17.15 -10.75
N ASN A 134 -7.71 -16.70 -9.62
CA ASN A 134 -7.42 -17.22 -8.29
C ASN A 134 -8.54 -18.17 -7.81
N GLU A 135 -9.67 -18.27 -8.53
CA GLU A 135 -10.80 -19.12 -8.15
C GLU A 135 -10.39 -20.60 -8.04
N GLY A 136 -10.95 -21.29 -7.05
CA GLY A 136 -10.61 -22.69 -6.76
C GLY A 136 -9.50 -22.89 -5.71
N ASP A 137 -8.78 -21.83 -5.32
CA ASP A 137 -7.86 -21.89 -4.19
C ASP A 137 -8.62 -21.98 -2.85
N ALA A 138 -8.22 -22.92 -1.98
CA ALA A 138 -8.86 -23.14 -0.69
C ALA A 138 -8.72 -21.95 0.28
N GLN A 139 -7.76 -21.06 0.05
CA GLN A 139 -7.53 -19.80 0.75
C GLN A 139 -7.58 -18.64 -0.24
N PHE A 140 -8.65 -18.61 -1.05
CA PHE A 140 -8.89 -17.60 -2.08
C PHE A 140 -8.67 -16.15 -1.59
N GLY A 141 -9.22 -15.77 -0.43
CA GLY A 141 -9.05 -14.42 0.12
C GLY A 141 -7.58 -14.07 0.40
N ARG A 142 -6.81 -15.00 0.96
CA ARG A 142 -5.35 -14.83 1.15
C ARG A 142 -4.62 -14.67 -0.19
N LEU A 143 -4.92 -15.49 -1.18
CA LEU A 143 -4.26 -15.41 -2.50
C LEU A 143 -4.56 -14.08 -3.19
N VAL A 144 -5.82 -13.63 -3.16
CA VAL A 144 -6.23 -12.31 -3.68
C VAL A 144 -5.52 -11.17 -2.94
N ALA A 145 -5.39 -11.26 -1.61
CA ALA A 145 -4.65 -10.26 -0.85
C ALA A 145 -3.14 -10.26 -1.15
N ASN A 146 -2.55 -11.43 -1.42
CA ASN A 146 -1.16 -11.54 -1.86
C ASN A 146 -0.96 -10.89 -3.23
N ALA A 147 -1.87 -11.12 -4.18
CA ALA A 147 -1.87 -10.44 -5.46
C ALA A 147 -2.04 -8.92 -5.29
N ALA A 148 -2.98 -8.49 -4.44
CA ALA A 148 -3.19 -7.07 -4.18
C ALA A 148 -1.94 -6.41 -3.59
N PHE A 149 -1.29 -7.06 -2.62
CA PHE A 149 -0.06 -6.54 -2.06
C PHE A 149 1.07 -6.46 -3.11
N HIS A 150 1.19 -7.47 -4.00
CA HIS A 150 2.15 -7.46 -5.10
C HIS A 150 1.97 -6.24 -6.02
N GLU A 151 0.75 -5.97 -6.45
CA GLU A 151 0.45 -4.80 -7.29
C GLU A 151 0.68 -3.47 -6.56
N LEU A 152 0.38 -3.43 -5.26
CA LEU A 152 0.69 -2.26 -4.43
C LEU A 152 2.20 -2.05 -4.23
N MET A 153 3.01 -3.11 -4.28
CA MET A 153 4.47 -2.99 -4.31
C MET A 153 4.92 -2.34 -5.61
N HIS A 154 4.37 -2.74 -6.76
CA HIS A 154 4.65 -2.07 -8.03
C HIS A 154 4.31 -0.56 -7.91
N ASN A 155 3.14 -0.23 -7.37
CA ASN A 155 2.68 1.16 -7.21
C ASN A 155 3.68 2.05 -6.46
N LYS A 156 4.18 1.59 -5.30
CA LYS A 156 5.10 2.37 -4.47
C LYS A 156 6.57 2.26 -4.84
N LEU A 157 6.99 1.15 -5.44
CA LEU A 157 8.42 0.88 -5.62
C LEU A 157 8.91 1.15 -7.04
N ASP A 158 8.14 0.83 -8.08
CA ASP A 158 8.63 0.86 -9.46
C ASP A 158 7.73 1.57 -10.49
N ALA A 159 6.46 1.89 -10.21
CA ALA A 159 5.55 2.47 -11.20
C ALA A 159 6.00 3.85 -11.76
N TYR A 160 6.86 4.60 -11.05
CA TYR A 160 7.38 5.89 -11.52
C TYR A 160 8.89 5.82 -11.75
N ILE A 161 9.35 5.21 -12.84
CA ILE A 161 10.77 5.26 -13.22
C ILE A 161 11.12 6.62 -13.88
N SER A 162 10.87 7.68 -13.11
CA SER A 162 11.75 8.83 -12.90
C SER A 162 11.56 9.22 -11.42
N GLY A 163 12.18 8.48 -10.51
CA GLY A 163 12.03 8.64 -9.04
C GLY A 163 11.65 7.39 -8.24
N GLY A 164 11.43 6.24 -8.88
CA GLY A 164 11.12 4.95 -8.25
C GLY A 164 12.22 4.48 -7.31
N VAL A 165 11.83 3.81 -6.22
CA VAL A 165 12.76 3.28 -5.21
C VAL A 165 13.51 2.07 -5.76
N VAL A 166 12.83 1.30 -6.61
CA VAL A 166 13.29 0.04 -7.19
C VAL A 166 12.96 0.05 -8.67
N ARG A 167 13.89 -0.36 -9.54
CA ARG A 167 13.66 -0.36 -11.00
C ARG A 167 12.68 -1.45 -11.44
N ASP A 168 12.64 -2.56 -10.70
CA ASP A 168 11.79 -3.71 -10.93
C ASP A 168 11.74 -4.53 -9.64
N ILE A 169 10.54 -4.67 -9.05
CA ILE A 169 10.40 -5.41 -7.79
C ILE A 169 10.72 -6.90 -7.96
N HIS A 170 10.58 -7.50 -9.15
CA HIS A 170 10.83 -8.93 -9.33
C HIS A 170 12.31 -9.29 -9.21
N THR A 171 13.20 -8.35 -9.55
CA THR A 171 14.65 -8.53 -9.44
C THR A 171 15.22 -8.01 -8.13
N LEU A 172 14.66 -6.93 -7.58
CA LEU A 172 15.25 -6.19 -6.46
C LEU A 172 14.37 -6.16 -5.20
N GLY A 173 13.16 -6.72 -5.25
CA GLY A 173 12.22 -6.76 -4.14
C GLY A 173 12.56 -7.77 -3.05
N GLY A 174 13.50 -8.68 -3.30
CA GLY A 174 13.98 -9.66 -2.31
C GLY A 174 13.01 -10.84 -2.09
N GLY A 175 12.39 -11.33 -3.15
CA GLY A 175 11.50 -12.50 -3.12
C GLY A 175 10.22 -12.27 -2.31
N GLY A 176 9.72 -13.30 -1.63
CA GLY A 176 8.48 -13.22 -0.87
C GLY A 176 7.29 -12.98 -1.79
N LEU A 177 6.63 -11.83 -1.64
CA LEU A 177 5.56 -11.40 -2.55
C LEU A 177 6.07 -10.60 -3.75
N ALA A 178 7.35 -10.25 -3.83
CA ALA A 178 7.95 -9.59 -5.00
C ALA A 178 8.50 -10.58 -6.02
N VAL A 179 7.76 -11.65 -6.32
CA VAL A 179 8.18 -12.71 -7.25
C VAL A 179 7.59 -12.47 -8.65
N GLY A 180 8.37 -12.73 -9.70
CA GLY A 180 7.87 -12.74 -11.09
C GLY A 180 7.19 -14.05 -11.51
N THR A 181 7.01 -14.98 -10.57
CA THR A 181 6.32 -16.27 -10.75
C THR A 181 4.91 -16.21 -10.20
N PRO A 182 4.02 -17.17 -10.54
CA PRO A 182 2.67 -17.21 -9.98
C PRO A 182 2.68 -17.14 -8.45
N LEU A 183 1.84 -16.26 -7.90
CA LEU A 183 1.64 -16.12 -6.47
C LEU A 183 0.86 -17.32 -5.92
N SER A 184 1.06 -17.62 -4.63
CA SER A 184 0.30 -18.64 -3.91
C SER A 184 -0.20 -18.11 -2.57
N ASN A 185 -1.22 -18.76 -2.00
CA ASN A 185 -1.74 -18.41 -0.67
C ASN A 185 -0.71 -18.61 0.46
N ALA A 186 0.34 -19.40 0.22
CA ALA A 186 1.38 -19.70 1.22
C ALA A 186 2.44 -18.60 1.34
N LEU A 187 2.64 -17.79 0.28
CA LEU A 187 3.62 -16.72 0.28
C LEU A 187 3.28 -15.60 1.27
N ARG A 188 4.32 -14.95 1.79
CA ARG A 188 4.24 -13.81 2.71
C ARG A 188 5.24 -12.74 2.27
N PRO A 189 5.03 -11.46 2.63
CA PRO A 189 6.04 -10.44 2.43
C PRO A 189 7.36 -10.87 3.07
N SER A 190 8.46 -10.80 2.33
CA SER A 190 9.80 -10.99 2.89
C SER A 190 10.20 -9.79 3.74
N PRO A 191 11.21 -9.94 4.63
CA PRO A 191 11.76 -8.79 5.36
C PRO A 191 12.20 -7.64 4.43
N GLN A 192 12.70 -7.97 3.23
CA GLN A 192 13.09 -6.97 2.25
C GLN A 192 11.88 -6.29 1.58
N ASN A 193 10.79 -7.02 1.29
CA ASN A 193 9.53 -6.39 0.85
C ASN A 193 9.08 -5.34 1.88
N ILE A 194 9.07 -5.70 3.16
CA ILE A 194 8.65 -4.82 4.26
C ILE A 194 9.55 -3.59 4.36
N GLN A 195 10.87 -3.76 4.30
CA GLN A 195 11.82 -2.65 4.41
C GLN A 195 11.73 -1.68 3.23
N LEU A 196 11.64 -2.19 2.00
CA LEU A 196 11.52 -1.36 0.80
C LEU A 196 10.22 -0.57 0.82
N MET A 197 9.10 -1.23 1.15
CA MET A 197 7.81 -0.55 1.30
C MET A 197 7.85 0.50 2.41
N ALA A 198 8.50 0.23 3.55
CA ALA A 198 8.59 1.19 4.65
C ALA A 198 9.33 2.46 4.24
N ASN A 199 10.42 2.32 3.49
CA ASN A 199 11.20 3.45 2.96
C ASN A 199 10.41 4.26 1.91
N ALA A 200 9.42 3.65 1.26
CA ALA A 200 8.61 4.27 0.22
C ALA A 200 7.23 4.74 0.73
N LEU A 201 6.82 4.34 1.94
CA LEU A 201 5.41 4.45 2.37
C LEU A 201 4.89 5.89 2.38
N ALA A 202 5.73 6.86 2.73
CA ALA A 202 5.36 8.28 2.77
C ALA A 202 5.56 9.00 1.42
N LYS A 203 6.06 8.32 0.37
CA LYS A 203 6.30 8.94 -0.93
C LYS A 203 4.98 9.21 -1.64
N SER A 204 4.80 10.46 -2.05
CA SER A 204 3.63 10.90 -2.81
C SER A 204 3.66 10.36 -4.23
N HIS A 205 2.63 9.61 -4.58
CA HIS A 205 2.39 9.04 -5.90
C HIS A 205 0.90 9.19 -6.19
N PRO A 206 0.49 10.09 -7.10
CA PRO A 206 -0.92 10.28 -7.42
C PRO A 206 -1.59 8.94 -7.74
N GLN A 207 -2.74 8.69 -7.12
CA GLN A 207 -3.53 7.47 -7.31
C GLN A 207 -4.56 7.71 -8.41
N TYR A 208 -4.79 6.71 -9.26
CA TYR A 208 -5.78 6.81 -10.35
C TYR A 208 -7.20 6.81 -9.78
N LYS A 209 -7.88 7.96 -9.78
CA LYS A 209 -9.20 8.14 -9.13
C LYS A 209 -10.38 8.20 -10.12
N VAL A 210 -10.11 8.12 -11.43
CA VAL A 210 -11.11 8.35 -12.49
C VAL A 210 -12.28 7.36 -12.40
N ASP A 211 -11.99 6.10 -12.10
CA ASP A 211 -12.97 5.01 -12.12
C ASP A 211 -13.69 4.79 -10.78
N LEU A 212 -13.53 5.69 -9.81
CA LEU A 212 -14.17 5.54 -8.49
C LEU A 212 -15.70 5.65 -8.54
N SER A 213 -16.24 6.38 -9.52
CA SER A 213 -17.69 6.56 -9.74
C SER A 213 -18.38 5.32 -10.30
N ARG A 214 -17.63 4.35 -10.84
CA ARG A 214 -18.18 3.08 -11.31
C ARG A 214 -18.88 2.38 -10.15
N ALA A 215 -20.12 1.93 -10.38
CA ALA A 215 -20.91 1.27 -9.35
C ALA A 215 -20.18 0.03 -8.83
N SER A 216 -20.07 -0.09 -7.51
CA SER A 216 -19.77 -1.39 -6.92
C SER A 216 -21.01 -2.26 -7.11
N PRO A 217 -20.86 -3.48 -7.64
CA PRO A 217 -21.99 -4.38 -7.84
C PRO A 217 -22.50 -5.00 -6.53
N TYR A 218 -21.77 -4.83 -5.42
CA TYR A 218 -22.25 -5.06 -4.07
C TYR A 218 -22.27 -3.75 -3.27
N PRO A 219 -23.33 -3.48 -2.48
CA PRO A 219 -23.41 -2.33 -1.59
C PRO A 219 -22.36 -2.38 -0.46
#